data_AF-A0A526QFD5-F1
#
_entry.id   AF-A0A526QFD5-F1
#
_cell.length_a   1.000
_cell.length_b   1.000
_cell.length_c   1.000
_cell.angle_alpha   90.00
_cell.angle_beta   90.00
_cell.angle_gamma   90.00
#
_symmetry.space_group_name_H-M   'P 1'
#
loop_
_entity.id
_entity.type
_entity.pdbx_description
1 polymer ?
#
loop_
_entity_poly.entity_id
_entity_poly.type
_entity_poly.pdbx_seq_one_letter_code
_entity_poly.pdbx_strand_id
1 'polypeptide(L)'
;MNKTVEDLANRWLKQRPDALSKLESRVLQSALDRTTISKDTNKAVAFHQTFGDRVADTIARIGGSWSFILTFIAFLVLWTFGNVWLLSRDAFDPYPFIFLNLVLSMIAALQAPVIMMSQNRQTERDRIDAAHD
;
A
#
# COMPACT_ATOMS: atom_id res chain seq x y z
N MET A 1 -14.24 38.08 -0.05
CA MET A 1 -14.05 38.73 -1.35
C MET A 1 -14.10 37.62 -2.41
N ASN A 2 -15.27 37.40 -3.01
CA ASN A 2 -15.45 36.34 -4.01
C ASN A 2 -14.73 36.77 -5.28
N LYS A 3 -13.65 36.06 -5.64
CA LYS A 3 -12.93 36.30 -6.88
C LYS A 3 -13.78 35.73 -8.02
N THR A 4 -14.14 36.55 -9.00
CA THR A 4 -14.94 36.12 -10.17
C THR A 4 -14.02 35.86 -11.37
N VAL A 5 -14.51 35.10 -12.36
CA VAL A 5 -13.76 34.76 -13.59
C VAL A 5 -13.29 36.04 -14.30
N GLU A 6 -14.13 37.08 -14.27
CA GLU A 6 -13.90 38.40 -14.85
C GLU A 6 -12.69 39.10 -14.23
N ASP A 7 -12.56 39.04 -12.91
CA ASP A 7 -11.49 39.72 -12.17
C ASP A 7 -10.11 39.06 -12.42
N LEU A 8 -10.09 37.73 -12.57
CA LEU A 8 -8.88 36.99 -12.92
C LEU A 8 -8.50 37.14 -14.39
N ALA A 9 -9.47 37.12 -15.31
CA ALA A 9 -9.23 37.31 -16.73
C ALA A 9 -8.56 38.68 -16.99
N ASN A 10 -9.08 39.73 -16.37
CA ASN A 10 -8.53 41.07 -16.53
C ASN A 10 -7.14 41.21 -15.88
N ARG A 11 -6.92 40.59 -14.72
CA ARG A 11 -5.65 40.70 -13.99
C ARG A 11 -4.51 39.87 -14.57
N TRP A 12 -4.80 38.68 -15.09
CA TRP A 12 -3.77 37.72 -15.55
C TRP A 12 -3.60 37.72 -17.06
N LEU A 13 -4.71 37.79 -17.81
CA LEU A 13 -4.69 37.77 -19.28
C LEU A 13 -4.80 39.16 -19.91
N LYS A 14 -5.12 40.22 -19.12
CA LYS A 14 -5.36 41.59 -19.61
C LYS A 14 -6.35 41.66 -20.80
N GLN A 15 -7.22 40.67 -20.91
CA GLN A 15 -8.24 40.56 -21.95
C GLN A 15 -9.62 40.81 -21.35
N ARG A 16 -10.50 41.40 -22.17
CA ARG A 16 -11.91 41.56 -21.78
C ARG A 16 -12.59 40.18 -21.70
N PRO A 17 -13.49 39.96 -20.74
CA PRO A 17 -14.14 38.66 -20.52
C PRO A 17 -14.87 38.12 -21.77
N ASP A 18 -15.24 39.01 -22.68
CA ASP A 18 -15.99 38.73 -23.91
C ASP A 18 -15.11 38.13 -25.02
N ALA A 19 -13.78 38.19 -24.89
CA ALA A 19 -12.81 37.66 -25.85
C ALA A 19 -12.18 36.31 -25.43
N LEU A 20 -12.60 35.75 -24.29
CA LEU A 20 -12.06 34.48 -23.79
C LEU A 20 -12.53 33.30 -24.66
N SER A 21 -11.58 32.48 -25.10
CA SER A 21 -11.89 31.19 -25.68
C SER A 21 -12.58 30.28 -24.66
N LYS A 22 -13.45 29.35 -25.13
CA LYS A 22 -14.13 28.36 -24.27
C LYS A 22 -13.15 27.57 -23.39
N LEU A 23 -11.92 27.39 -23.86
CA LEU A 23 -10.86 26.70 -23.12
C LEU A 23 -10.30 27.56 -21.98
N GLU A 24 -10.06 28.84 -22.21
CA GLU A 24 -9.51 29.78 -21.22
C GLU A 24 -10.50 30.06 -20.09
N SER A 25 -11.78 30.24 -20.46
CA SER A 25 -12.87 30.38 -19.48
C SER A 25 -12.99 29.15 -18.56
N ARG A 26 -12.77 27.94 -19.10
CA ARG A 26 -12.82 26.69 -18.33
C ARG A 26 -11.62 26.55 -17.38
N VAL A 27 -10.42 26.98 -17.79
CA VAL A 27 -9.22 26.99 -16.94
C VAL A 27 -9.37 28.01 -15.81
N LEU A 28 -9.89 29.21 -16.09
CA LEU A 28 -10.16 30.24 -15.08
C LEU A 28 -11.26 29.83 -14.10
N GLN A 29 -12.33 29.19 -14.58
CA GLN A 29 -13.35 28.59 -13.71
C GLN A 29 -12.76 27.51 -12.80
N SER A 30 -11.92 26.62 -13.34
CA SER A 30 -11.24 25.57 -12.56
C SER A 30 -10.25 26.16 -11.53
N ALA A 31 -9.62 27.29 -11.83
CA ALA A 31 -8.72 27.99 -10.92
C ALA A 31 -9.45 28.70 -9.77
N LEU A 32 -10.68 29.17 -10.01
CA LEU A 32 -11.54 29.78 -8.99
C LEU A 32 -12.17 28.77 -8.06
N ASP A 33 -12.50 27.60 -8.58
CA ASP A 33 -13.19 26.57 -7.81
C ASP A 33 -12.31 25.97 -6.72
N ARG A 34 -11.00 26.28 -6.68
CA ARG A 34 -10.02 25.82 -5.68
C ARG A 34 -10.11 24.31 -5.39
N THR A 35 -10.73 23.55 -6.30
CA THR A 35 -10.70 22.11 -6.34
C THR A 35 -9.34 21.83 -6.91
N THR A 36 -8.38 21.65 -6.01
CA THR A 36 -7.12 21.02 -6.33
C THR A 36 -7.45 19.84 -7.24
N ILE A 37 -7.09 19.94 -8.52
CA ILE A 37 -7.02 18.79 -9.43
C ILE A 37 -5.81 17.94 -9.02
N SER A 38 -5.60 17.77 -7.71
CA SER A 38 -5.09 16.53 -7.18
C SER A 38 -6.34 15.68 -7.08
N LYS A 39 -6.73 15.10 -8.22
CA LYS A 39 -7.57 13.91 -8.22
C LYS A 39 -6.86 12.99 -7.25
N ASP A 40 -7.44 12.84 -6.06
CA ASP A 40 -6.90 12.05 -4.96
C ASP A 40 -6.92 10.59 -5.44
N THR A 41 -5.96 10.22 -6.29
CA THR A 41 -5.87 8.91 -6.94
C THR A 41 -5.78 7.82 -5.86
N ASN A 42 -5.29 8.19 -4.68
CA ASN A 42 -5.25 7.36 -3.48
C ASN A 42 -6.66 6.99 -2.96
N LYS A 43 -7.69 7.85 -3.12
CA LYS A 43 -9.08 7.54 -2.73
C LYS A 43 -9.83 6.66 -3.73
N ALA A 44 -9.50 6.75 -5.03
CA ALA A 44 -10.11 5.87 -6.04
C ALA A 44 -9.58 4.43 -5.94
N VAL A 45 -8.33 4.23 -5.47
CA VAL A 45 -7.77 2.89 -5.19
C VAL A 45 -8.29 2.32 -3.87
N ALA A 46 -8.68 3.16 -2.91
CA ALA A 46 -9.24 2.71 -1.63
C ALA A 46 -10.62 2.06 -1.76
N PHE A 47 -11.37 2.33 -2.83
CA PHE A 47 -12.74 1.81 -3.02
C PHE A 47 -12.80 0.38 -3.59
N HIS A 48 -11.65 -0.22 -3.94
CA HIS A 48 -11.51 -1.61 -4.38
C HIS A 48 -10.43 -2.35 -3.57
N GLN A 49 -10.32 -2.08 -2.25
CA GLN A 49 -9.54 -2.98 -1.39
C GLN A 49 -10.32 -4.27 -1.18
N THR A 50 -9.87 -5.32 -1.87
CA THR A 50 -10.34 -6.67 -1.64
C THR A 50 -9.92 -7.12 -0.24
N PHE A 51 -10.62 -8.06 0.38
CA PHE A 51 -10.24 -8.58 1.70
C PHE A 51 -8.78 -9.09 1.71
N GLY A 52 -8.32 -9.65 0.59
CA GLY A 52 -6.94 -10.07 0.37
C GLY A 52 -5.93 -8.93 0.45
N ASP A 53 -6.24 -7.74 -0.06
CA ASP A 53 -5.35 -6.56 -0.02
C ASP A 53 -5.12 -6.09 1.42
N ARG A 54 -6.17 -6.16 2.25
CA ARG A 54 -6.12 -5.74 3.65
C ARG A 54 -5.35 -6.74 4.52
N VAL A 55 -5.49 -8.03 4.23
CA VAL A 55 -4.71 -9.10 4.88
C VAL A 55 -3.24 -9.00 4.47
N ALA A 56 -2.94 -8.80 3.18
CA ALA A 56 -1.57 -8.63 2.68
C ALA A 56 -0.87 -7.41 3.30
N ASP A 57 -1.55 -6.26 3.38
CA ASP A 57 -1.00 -5.05 4.02
C ASP A 57 -0.75 -5.24 5.53
N THR A 58 -1.55 -6.07 6.19
CA THR A 58 -1.38 -6.41 7.61
C THR A 58 -0.20 -7.37 7.81
N ILE A 59 -0.11 -8.41 6.96
CA ILE A 59 0.99 -9.37 6.97
C ILE A 59 2.33 -8.68 6.66
N ALA A 60 2.37 -7.79 5.67
CA ALA A 60 3.58 -7.04 5.31
C ALA A 60 4.08 -6.17 6.48
N ARG A 61 3.16 -5.52 7.21
CA ARG A 61 3.48 -4.66 8.35
C ARG A 61 3.96 -5.44 9.56
N ILE A 62 3.39 -6.63 9.80
CA ILE A 62 3.79 -7.52 10.90
C ILE A 62 5.11 -8.22 10.58
N GLY A 63 5.23 -8.78 9.36
CA GLY A 63 6.38 -9.55 8.91
C GLY A 63 7.66 -8.73 8.75
N GLY A 64 7.57 -7.41 8.52
CA GLY A 64 8.72 -6.51 8.44
C GLY A 64 9.27 -6.04 9.79
N SER A 65 8.66 -6.40 10.92
CA SER A 65 9.09 -5.94 12.23
C SER A 65 10.12 -6.87 12.88
N TRP A 66 11.16 -6.30 13.50
CA TRP A 66 12.16 -7.06 14.27
C TRP A 66 11.55 -7.89 15.41
N SER A 67 10.48 -7.38 16.03
CA SER A 67 9.75 -8.08 17.09
C SER A 67 9.08 -9.37 16.60
N PHE A 68 8.60 -9.41 15.35
CA PHE A 68 8.03 -10.62 14.76
C PHE A 68 9.10 -11.71 14.59
N ILE A 69 10.29 -11.36 14.09
CA ILE A 69 11.41 -12.29 13.93
C ILE A 69 11.80 -12.90 15.29
N LEU A 70 11.93 -12.07 16.33
CA LEU A 70 12.27 -12.55 17.68
C LEU A 70 11.20 -13.47 18.26
N THR A 71 9.92 -13.12 18.12
CA THR A 71 8.80 -13.95 18.58
C THR A 71 8.75 -15.27 17.83
N PHE A 72 9.01 -15.25 16.52
CA PHE A 72 9.05 -16.44 15.69
C PHE A 72 10.19 -17.39 16.11
N ILE A 73 11.39 -16.86 16.31
CA ILE A 73 12.53 -17.64 16.83
C ILE A 73 12.19 -18.25 18.19
N ALA A 74 11.62 -17.46 19.10
CA ALA A 74 11.21 -17.96 20.42
C ALA A 74 10.17 -19.08 20.32
N PHE A 75 9.20 -18.97 19.40
CA PHE A 75 8.23 -20.03 19.12
C PHE A 75 8.91 -21.31 18.59
N LEU A 76 9.84 -21.20 17.64
CA LEU A 76 10.58 -22.36 17.11
C LEU A 76 11.35 -23.07 18.22
N VAL A 77 12.05 -22.29 19.06
CA VAL A 77 12.79 -22.79 20.22
C VAL A 77 11.85 -23.52 21.18
N LEU A 78 10.73 -22.91 21.55
CA LEU A 78 9.74 -23.50 22.45
C LEU A 78 9.15 -24.79 21.86
N TRP A 79 8.87 -24.82 20.56
CA TRP A 79 8.36 -26.00 19.85
C TRP A 79 9.36 -27.14 19.87
N THR A 80 10.64 -26.85 19.55
CA THR A 80 11.73 -27.83 19.58
C THR A 80 11.94 -28.37 20.98
N PHE A 81 12.09 -27.51 22.00
CA PHE A 81 12.27 -27.95 23.39
C PHE A 81 11.05 -28.70 23.91
N GLY A 82 9.83 -28.27 23.57
CA GLY A 82 8.59 -28.96 23.93
C GLY A 82 8.54 -30.36 23.34
N ASN A 83 8.81 -30.53 22.04
CA ASN A 83 8.80 -31.85 21.40
C ASN A 83 9.92 -32.77 21.91
N VAL A 84 11.11 -32.24 22.17
CA VAL A 84 12.25 -33.01 22.68
C VAL A 84 12.05 -33.43 24.14
N TRP A 85 11.53 -32.54 24.99
CA TRP A 85 11.41 -32.75 26.43
C TRP A 85 10.14 -33.53 26.82
N LEU A 86 9.02 -33.28 26.14
CA LEU A 86 7.72 -33.83 26.54
C LEU A 86 7.55 -35.30 26.14
N LEU A 87 8.27 -35.78 25.12
CA LEU A 87 7.81 -36.98 24.42
C LEU A 87 8.93 -37.74 23.69
N SER A 88 10.04 -38.08 24.36
CA SER A 88 11.09 -38.94 23.76
C SER A 88 10.61 -40.36 23.36
N ARG A 89 9.37 -40.76 23.69
CA ARG A 89 8.77 -42.04 23.26
C ARG A 89 7.62 -41.93 22.24
N ASP A 90 6.87 -40.82 22.22
CA ASP A 90 5.70 -40.61 21.34
C ASP A 90 5.73 -39.22 20.66
N ALA A 91 6.91 -38.67 20.35
CA ALA A 91 7.08 -37.32 19.82
C ALA A 91 6.13 -37.01 18.65
N PHE A 92 5.38 -35.92 18.80
CA PHE A 92 4.47 -35.41 17.76
C PHE A 92 5.25 -34.98 16.51
N ASP A 93 6.42 -34.37 16.69
CA ASP A 93 7.37 -34.02 15.63
C ASP A 93 8.81 -34.38 16.07
N PRO A 94 9.22 -35.66 15.94
CA PRO A 94 10.57 -36.09 16.30
C PRO A 94 11.61 -35.47 15.37
N TYR A 95 12.84 -35.31 15.87
CA TYR A 95 13.97 -34.92 15.03
C TYR A 95 14.06 -35.87 13.82
N PRO A 96 14.02 -35.36 12.56
CA PRO A 96 14.46 -34.04 12.09
C PRO A 96 13.38 -32.94 11.93
N PHE A 97 12.26 -32.99 12.65
CA PHE A 97 11.16 -31.98 12.64
C PHE A 97 10.49 -31.79 11.28
N ILE A 98 9.96 -32.89 10.72
CA ILE A 98 9.35 -32.90 9.38
C ILE A 98 8.11 -32.00 9.32
N PHE A 99 7.31 -31.97 10.39
CA PHE A 99 6.11 -31.15 10.42
C PHE A 99 6.45 -29.65 10.47
N LEU A 100 7.38 -29.26 11.34
CA LEU A 100 7.90 -27.89 11.40
C LEU A 100 8.45 -27.46 10.03
N ASN A 101 9.25 -28.31 9.38
CA ASN A 101 9.86 -28.01 8.09
C ASN A 101 8.81 -27.80 7.00
N LEU A 102 7.76 -28.64 6.97
CA LEU A 102 6.63 -28.50 6.05
C LEU A 102 5.94 -27.15 6.22
N VAL A 103 5.62 -26.76 7.46
CA VAL A 103 4.97 -25.48 7.76
C VAL A 103 5.85 -24.30 7.34
N LEU A 104 7.14 -24.33 7.68
CA LEU A 104 8.10 -23.30 7.28
C LEU A 104 8.19 -23.17 5.75
N SER A 105 8.23 -24.30 5.05
CA SER A 105 8.28 -24.33 3.58
C SER A 105 7.03 -23.73 2.96
N MET A 106 5.84 -24.04 3.50
CA MET A 106 4.59 -23.43 3.04
C MET A 106 4.55 -21.92 3.27
N ILE A 107 4.99 -21.46 4.45
CA ILE A 107 5.07 -20.02 4.75
C ILE A 107 6.03 -19.33 3.79
N ALA A 108 7.23 -19.89 3.59
CA ALA A 108 8.25 -19.34 2.68
C ALA A 108 7.75 -19.29 1.22
N ALA A 109 7.05 -20.33 0.75
CA ALA A 109 6.47 -20.35 -0.59
C ALA A 109 5.46 -19.21 -0.82
N LEU A 110 4.72 -18.81 0.21
CA LEU A 110 3.77 -17.69 0.15
C LEU A 110 4.44 -16.32 0.26
N GLN A 111 5.68 -16.23 0.75
CA GLN A 111 6.38 -14.95 0.92
C GLN A 111 6.68 -14.28 -0.43
N ALA A 112 7.23 -15.01 -1.41
CA ALA A 112 7.62 -14.42 -2.69
C ALA A 112 6.45 -13.78 -3.47
N PRO A 113 5.26 -14.43 -3.59
CA PRO A 113 4.08 -13.81 -4.18
C PRO A 113 3.59 -12.59 -3.40
N VAL A 114 3.54 -12.66 -2.06
CA VAL A 114 3.08 -11.54 -1.22
C VAL A 114 4.03 -10.33 -1.36
N ILE A 115 5.34 -10.58 -1.37
CA ILE A 115 6.35 -9.55 -1.60
C ILE A 115 6.16 -8.95 -3.00
N MET A 116 5.98 -9.78 -4.03
CA MET A 116 5.77 -9.33 -5.41
C MET A 116 4.49 -8.50 -5.55
N MET A 117 3.40 -8.88 -4.88
CA MET A 117 2.16 -8.10 -4.85
C MET A 117 2.35 -6.76 -4.13
N SER A 118 3.11 -6.75 -3.03
CA SER A 118 3.44 -5.51 -2.30
C SER A 118 4.32 -4.57 -3.12
N GLN A 119 5.26 -5.12 -3.90
CA GLN A 119 6.13 -4.38 -4.80
C GLN A 119 5.36 -3.82 -6.00
N ASN A 120 4.49 -4.61 -6.64
CA ASN A 120 3.67 -4.15 -7.75
C ASN A 120 2.81 -2.93 -7.37
N ARG A 121 2.30 -2.91 -6.13
CA ARG A 121 1.56 -1.76 -5.57
C ARG A 121 2.44 -0.53 -5.30
N GLN A 122 3.70 -0.70 -4.91
CA GLN A 122 4.63 0.42 -4.72
C GLN A 122 5.05 1.01 -6.07
N THR A 123 5.42 0.16 -7.04
CA THR A 123 5.81 0.59 -8.40
C THR A 123 4.72 1.41 -9.09
N GLU A 124 3.44 1.06 -8.90
CA GLU A 124 2.34 1.82 -9.48
C GLU A 124 2.19 3.22 -8.84
N ARG A 125 2.45 3.35 -7.54
CA ARG A 125 2.47 4.66 -6.84
C ARG A 125 3.64 5.51 -7.33
N ASP A 126 4.84 4.92 -7.40
CA ASP A 126 6.05 5.60 -7.85
C ASP A 126 5.91 6.13 -9.29
N ARG A 127 5.20 5.40 -10.18
CA ARG A 127 4.92 5.86 -11.54
C ARG A 127 4.01 7.09 -11.60
N ILE A 128 3.00 7.16 -10.73
CA ILE A 128 2.08 8.29 -10.68
C ILE A 128 2.80 9.53 -10.15
N ASP A 129 3.59 9.35 -9.08
CA ASP A 129 4.39 10.44 -8.50
C ASP A 129 5.40 10.98 -9.53
N ALA A 130 6.08 10.10 -10.27
CA ALA A 130 7.01 10.50 -11.34
C ALA A 130 6.34 11.15 -12.57
N ALA A 131 5.04 10.95 -12.78
CA ALA A 131 4.30 11.61 -13.86
C ALA A 131 3.83 13.03 -13.48
N HIS A 132 3.93 13.39 -12.20
CA HIS A 132 3.51 14.67 -11.65
C HIS A 132 4.68 15.63 -11.40
N ASP A 133 5.92 15.14 -11.48
CA ASP A 133 7.18 15.91 -11.52
C ASP A 133 7.58 16.26 -12.96
#